data_AF-J2HPN5-F1
#
_entry.id   AF-J2HPN5-F1
#
_cell.length_a   1.000
_cell.length_b   1.000
_cell.length_c   1.000
_cell.angle_alpha   90.00
_cell.angle_beta   90.00
_cell.angle_gamma   90.00
#
_symmetry.space_group_name_H-M   'P 1'
#
loop_
_entity.id
_entity.type
_entity.pdbx_description
1 polymer ?
#
loop_
_entity_poly.entity_id
_entity_poly.type
_entity_poly.pdbx_seq_one_letter_code
_entity_poly.pdbx_strand_id
1 'polypeptide(L)'
;RLAAVKAVDMKAWFASMPWKRGHTPISLIPDYEDYVYEQWEHGVFDDFWKQPGIYAAGYYDRFADAAMVHMSGWYDAYSRTATENYVGLSRRKPGKVRLIMGPWTHVSRSTPYAGLVSFGSQSTIDSDIGGDFFEWRRAWFDRELKGKAGPAKAELPVRLFIMGGGSGRRDAQGRLEHGGQWRSEADWPIPDARKTPYYLQGSGRLSTARPAAGAAPLSYDFDPKSPVPTLGGTVTSGEPLMRGGAFDQREGKDVYGSVEPYLPFAARPDVLVFETEPLAEDMEVIGEIEAKLWIASNCPDTDFTLKLIDVYPPSADFPEGFAMNLTDGILRCRYRDSWEKPTMMRPGQAYPIKISAFPTANLFKKGHRIRLDISSSNFPHFDVNPNTGAPEGQGLTTRVATNTVFMDAAQPSHVVLPIIPRRTS
;
A
#
# COMPACT_ATOMS: atom_id res chain seq x y z
N ARG A 1 0.88 6.91 -35.03
CA ARG A 1 0.66 7.34 -33.62
C ARG A 1 0.91 6.18 -32.64
N LEU A 2 0.11 5.11 -32.64
CA LEU A 2 0.31 3.98 -31.71
C LEU A 2 1.69 3.31 -31.79
N ALA A 3 2.21 3.07 -33.00
CA ALA A 3 3.56 2.50 -33.17
C ALA A 3 4.66 3.41 -32.61
N ALA A 4 4.51 4.74 -32.74
CA ALA A 4 5.44 5.71 -32.18
C ALA A 4 5.39 5.72 -30.65
N VAL A 5 4.19 5.68 -30.05
CA VAL A 5 4.03 5.54 -28.58
C VAL A 5 4.66 4.24 -28.08
N LYS A 6 4.49 3.12 -28.79
CA LYS A 6 5.12 1.84 -28.42
C LYS A 6 6.65 1.83 -28.53
N ALA A 7 7.22 2.72 -29.33
CA ALA A 7 8.67 2.84 -29.49
C ALA A 7 9.32 3.75 -28.43
N VAL A 8 8.52 4.40 -27.57
CA VAL A 8 9.02 5.26 -26.50
C VAL A 8 9.72 4.42 -25.43
N ASP A 9 10.98 4.73 -25.16
CA ASP A 9 11.71 4.15 -24.03
C ASP A 9 11.28 4.79 -22.71
N MET A 10 10.25 4.21 -22.09
CA MET A 10 9.72 4.70 -20.82
C MET A 10 10.75 4.71 -19.69
N LYS A 11 11.75 3.81 -19.70
CA LYS A 11 12.80 3.78 -18.66
C LYS A 11 13.69 5.02 -18.77
N ALA A 12 14.10 5.36 -19.98
CA ALA A 12 14.89 6.57 -20.24
C ALA A 12 14.13 7.86 -19.85
N TRP A 13 12.83 7.92 -20.15
CA TRP A 13 11.99 9.09 -19.81
C TRP A 13 11.83 9.29 -18.31
N PHE A 14 11.61 8.22 -17.54
CA PHE A 14 11.49 8.33 -16.08
C PHE A 14 12.83 8.66 -15.40
N ALA A 15 13.97 8.38 -16.06
CA ALA A 15 15.29 8.80 -15.59
C ALA A 15 15.57 10.30 -15.79
N SER A 16 14.71 11.01 -16.53
CA SER A 16 14.87 12.41 -16.90
C SER A 16 13.61 13.22 -16.55
N MET A 17 13.38 13.37 -15.25
CA MET A 17 12.22 14.08 -14.66
C MET A 17 12.62 15.42 -14.02
N PRO A 18 11.69 16.39 -13.89
CA PRO A 18 10.34 16.36 -14.43
C PRO A 18 10.30 16.55 -15.95
N TRP A 19 9.28 16.03 -16.60
CA TRP A 19 9.05 16.27 -18.02
C TRP A 19 8.60 17.71 -18.28
N LYS A 20 8.75 18.18 -19.53
CA LYS A 20 8.22 19.47 -19.99
C LYS A 20 7.00 19.22 -20.87
N ARG A 21 5.93 20.01 -20.68
CA ARG A 21 4.70 19.93 -21.49
C ARG A 21 5.03 20.07 -22.98
N GLY A 22 4.44 19.24 -23.83
CA GLY A 22 4.77 19.12 -25.25
C GLY A 22 6.03 18.31 -25.55
N HIS A 23 6.78 17.90 -24.51
CA HIS A 23 8.01 17.11 -24.59
C HIS A 23 7.98 15.94 -23.60
N THR A 24 6.81 15.32 -23.41
CA THR A 24 6.64 14.09 -22.63
C THR A 24 6.69 12.83 -23.51
N PRO A 25 6.85 11.63 -22.91
CA PRO A 25 6.63 10.36 -23.61
C PRO A 25 5.23 10.21 -24.23
N ILE A 26 4.25 11.00 -23.77
CA ILE A 26 2.86 10.97 -24.21
C ILE A 26 2.44 12.24 -24.98
N SER A 27 3.39 13.11 -25.35
CA SER A 27 3.15 14.35 -26.11
C SER A 27 2.48 14.13 -27.46
N LEU A 28 2.62 12.92 -28.01
CA LEU A 28 1.87 12.50 -29.18
C LEU A 28 0.37 12.37 -28.90
N ILE A 29 -0.12 12.44 -27.66
CA ILE A 29 -1.53 12.36 -27.23
C ILE A 29 -1.83 13.58 -26.32
N PRO A 30 -2.00 14.80 -26.89
CA PRO A 30 -2.08 16.03 -26.11
C PRO A 30 -3.16 16.02 -25.03
N ASP A 31 -4.37 15.55 -25.34
CA ASP A 31 -5.45 15.46 -24.34
C ASP A 31 -5.07 14.58 -23.13
N TYR A 32 -4.28 13.52 -23.36
CA TYR A 32 -3.82 12.63 -22.29
C TYR A 32 -2.63 13.23 -21.54
N GLU A 33 -1.73 13.94 -22.23
CA GLU A 33 -0.66 14.72 -21.60
C GLU A 33 -1.24 15.80 -20.68
N ASP A 34 -2.21 16.56 -21.17
CA ASP A 34 -2.87 17.61 -20.40
C ASP A 34 -3.60 17.03 -19.18
N TYR A 35 -4.32 15.91 -19.34
CA TYR A 35 -4.95 15.20 -18.22
C TYR A 35 -3.96 14.72 -17.14
N VAL A 36 -2.78 14.24 -17.54
CA VAL A 36 -1.74 13.81 -16.59
C VAL A 36 -1.17 15.02 -15.84
N TYR A 37 -0.84 16.11 -16.55
CA TYR A 37 -0.32 17.30 -15.89
C TYR A 37 -1.36 17.99 -15.00
N GLU A 38 -2.62 18.07 -15.44
CA GLU A 38 -3.69 18.70 -14.65
C GLU A 38 -3.82 18.04 -13.27
N GLN A 39 -3.73 16.71 -13.20
CA GLN A 39 -3.72 15.99 -11.93
C GLN A 39 -2.39 16.10 -11.19
N TRP A 40 -1.26 15.99 -11.89
CA TRP A 40 0.05 16.02 -11.25
C TRP A 40 0.38 17.38 -10.62
N GLU A 41 -0.05 18.48 -11.25
CA GLU A 41 0.19 19.85 -10.78
C GLU A 41 -0.89 20.34 -9.78
N HIS A 42 -2.04 19.66 -9.66
CA HIS A 42 -3.07 19.94 -8.63
C HIS A 42 -2.79 19.21 -7.31
N GLY A 43 -1.79 19.65 -6.55
CA GLY A 43 -1.46 19.03 -5.26
C GLY A 43 -2.50 19.26 -4.14
N VAL A 44 -3.16 20.42 -4.13
CA VAL A 44 -4.07 20.84 -3.04
C VAL A 44 -5.43 20.19 -3.20
N PHE A 45 -6.00 19.65 -2.11
CA PHE A 45 -7.33 19.04 -2.07
C PHE A 45 -8.47 20.09 -2.05
N ASP A 46 -8.73 20.71 -3.20
CA ASP A 46 -9.78 21.71 -3.39
C ASP A 46 -10.97 21.18 -4.21
N ASP A 47 -11.77 22.10 -4.78
CA ASP A 47 -12.96 21.76 -5.58
C ASP A 47 -12.66 20.91 -6.81
N PHE A 48 -11.42 20.96 -7.34
CA PHE A 48 -10.98 20.07 -8.40
C PHE A 48 -11.10 18.60 -7.97
N TRP A 49 -10.67 18.27 -6.74
CA TRP A 49 -10.73 16.91 -6.21
C TRP A 49 -12.05 16.58 -5.50
N LYS A 50 -12.75 17.59 -4.95
CA LYS A 50 -14.03 17.42 -4.22
C LYS A 50 -15.22 17.21 -5.16
N GLN A 51 -15.07 16.33 -6.14
CA GLN A 51 -16.12 15.93 -7.07
C GLN A 51 -16.74 14.59 -6.64
N PRO A 52 -18.05 14.36 -6.87
CA PRO A 52 -18.70 13.10 -6.48
C PRO A 52 -18.04 11.83 -7.03
N GLY A 53 -17.43 11.89 -8.22
CA GLY A 53 -16.76 10.76 -8.86
C GLY A 53 -15.33 10.49 -8.36
N ILE A 54 -14.74 11.42 -7.59
CA ILE A 54 -13.37 11.34 -7.09
C ILE A 54 -13.38 11.18 -5.56
N TYR A 55 -14.15 12.03 -4.87
CA TYR A 55 -14.24 12.09 -3.41
C TYR A 55 -15.61 11.63 -2.92
N ALA A 56 -15.89 10.33 -3.03
CA ALA A 56 -17.18 9.77 -2.60
C ALA A 56 -17.53 10.08 -1.13
N ALA A 57 -16.52 10.17 -0.25
CA ALA A 57 -16.72 10.41 1.18
C ALA A 57 -17.41 11.74 1.52
N GLY A 58 -17.26 12.77 0.67
CA GLY A 58 -17.99 14.03 0.82
C GLY A 58 -19.44 13.98 0.34
N TYR A 59 -19.86 12.89 -0.30
CA TYR A 59 -21.12 12.81 -1.03
C TYR A 59 -21.95 11.55 -0.76
N TYR A 60 -21.63 10.75 0.27
CA TYR A 60 -22.36 9.51 0.56
C TYR A 60 -23.87 9.70 0.64
N ASP A 61 -24.37 10.83 1.13
CA ASP A 61 -25.81 11.10 1.22
C ASP A 61 -26.49 11.14 -0.17
N ARG A 62 -25.75 11.51 -1.24
CA ARG A 62 -26.25 11.55 -2.62
C ARG A 62 -26.27 10.18 -3.31
N PHE A 63 -25.63 9.16 -2.74
CA PHE A 63 -25.64 7.81 -3.33
C PHE A 63 -27.04 7.20 -3.21
N ALA A 64 -27.42 6.34 -4.16
CA ALA A 64 -28.71 5.66 -4.13
C ALA A 64 -28.82 4.73 -2.91
N ASP A 65 -30.04 4.47 -2.45
CA ASP A 65 -30.34 3.52 -1.37
C ASP A 65 -30.31 2.04 -1.83
N ALA A 66 -29.68 1.78 -2.98
CA ALA A 66 -29.60 0.46 -3.59
C ALA A 66 -28.71 -0.49 -2.78
N ALA A 67 -28.91 -1.81 -2.97
CA ALA A 67 -27.92 -2.79 -2.56
C ALA A 67 -26.62 -2.59 -3.33
N MET A 68 -25.47 -2.79 -2.67
CA MET A 68 -24.15 -2.52 -3.23
C MET A 68 -23.17 -3.64 -2.88
N VAL A 69 -22.25 -3.94 -3.80
CA VAL A 69 -21.08 -4.80 -3.55
C VAL A 69 -19.84 -4.02 -3.92
N HIS A 70 -19.03 -3.68 -2.93
CA HIS A 70 -17.69 -3.14 -3.11
C HIS A 70 -16.71 -4.32 -3.18
N MET A 71 -15.89 -4.36 -4.23
CA MET A 71 -14.92 -5.43 -4.44
C MET A 71 -13.58 -4.84 -4.87
N SER A 72 -12.49 -5.28 -4.24
CA SER A 72 -11.11 -4.88 -4.59
C SER A 72 -10.12 -5.98 -4.14
N GLY A 73 -8.83 -5.71 -4.29
CA GLY A 73 -7.73 -6.60 -3.91
C GLY A 73 -6.77 -5.94 -2.93
N TRP A 74 -6.08 -6.71 -2.08
CA TRP A 74 -5.09 -6.18 -1.15
C TRP A 74 -3.92 -5.47 -1.83
N TYR A 75 -3.62 -5.85 -3.08
CA TYR A 75 -2.60 -5.22 -3.93
C TYR A 75 -3.21 -4.35 -5.04
N ASP A 76 -4.42 -3.84 -4.83
CA ASP A 76 -5.11 -2.91 -5.71
C ASP A 76 -5.09 -1.48 -5.14
N ALA A 77 -4.89 -0.46 -5.98
CA ALA A 77 -4.86 0.95 -5.53
C ALA A 77 -6.21 1.44 -5.02
N TYR A 78 -7.31 0.77 -5.37
CA TYR A 78 -8.64 1.16 -4.91
C TYR A 78 -9.08 0.39 -3.67
N SER A 79 -8.19 -0.38 -3.05
CA SER A 79 -8.46 -1.13 -1.82
C SER A 79 -8.95 -0.23 -0.69
N ARG A 80 -8.28 0.92 -0.48
CA ARG A 80 -8.70 1.95 0.48
C ARG A 80 -10.08 2.49 0.13
N THR A 81 -10.31 2.89 -1.11
CA THR A 81 -11.59 3.45 -1.54
C THR A 81 -12.74 2.45 -1.40
N ALA A 82 -12.50 1.16 -1.70
CA ALA A 82 -13.48 0.10 -1.53
C ALA A 82 -13.86 -0.09 -0.05
N THR A 83 -12.87 -0.11 0.84
CA THR A 83 -13.10 -0.24 2.29
C THR A 83 -13.75 1.00 2.89
N GLU A 84 -13.33 2.20 2.50
CA GLU A 84 -13.90 3.46 2.97
C GLU A 84 -15.34 3.64 2.49
N ASN A 85 -15.63 3.32 1.22
CA ASN A 85 -16.99 3.39 0.69
C ASN A 85 -17.91 2.36 1.35
N TYR A 86 -17.43 1.14 1.62
CA TYR A 86 -18.19 0.18 2.41
C TYR A 86 -18.56 0.78 3.78
N VAL A 87 -17.57 1.27 4.53
CA VAL A 87 -17.76 1.89 5.86
C VAL A 87 -18.73 3.08 5.80
N GLY A 88 -18.54 3.93 4.80
CA GLY A 88 -19.31 5.15 4.60
C GLY A 88 -20.78 4.88 4.30
N LEU A 89 -21.03 3.95 3.37
CA LEU A 89 -22.36 3.68 2.84
C LEU A 89 -23.14 2.67 3.68
N SER A 90 -22.50 1.62 4.22
CA SER A 90 -23.19 0.59 5.03
C SER A 90 -23.86 1.17 6.29
N ARG A 91 -23.31 2.27 6.82
CA ARG A 91 -23.80 2.97 8.01
C ARG A 91 -24.87 4.02 7.70
N ARG A 92 -25.08 4.36 6.43
CA ARG A 92 -25.94 5.47 5.98
C ARG A 92 -27.10 5.03 5.11
N LYS A 93 -26.93 3.95 4.35
CA LYS A 93 -27.88 3.52 3.33
C LYS A 93 -28.68 2.32 3.84
N PRO A 94 -30.00 2.28 3.60
CA PRO A 94 -30.83 1.15 4.00
C PRO A 94 -30.60 -0.09 3.11
N GLY A 95 -30.06 0.11 1.90
CA GLY A 95 -29.63 -0.97 1.02
C GLY A 95 -28.50 -1.81 1.62
N LYS A 96 -28.49 -3.11 1.32
CA LYS A 96 -27.44 -4.02 1.80
C LYS A 96 -26.12 -3.69 1.11
N VAL A 97 -25.17 -3.10 1.83
CA VAL A 97 -23.81 -2.82 1.36
C VAL A 97 -22.89 -3.97 1.77
N ARG A 98 -22.09 -4.47 0.82
CA ARG A 98 -21.18 -5.60 1.00
C ARG A 98 -19.76 -5.24 0.61
N LEU A 99 -18.79 -5.97 1.17
CA LEU A 99 -17.37 -5.85 0.88
C LEU A 99 -16.77 -7.22 0.55
N ILE A 100 -16.03 -7.30 -0.55
CA ILE A 100 -15.26 -8.47 -0.98
C ILE A 100 -13.81 -8.05 -1.23
N MET A 101 -12.86 -8.65 -0.51
CA MET A 101 -11.44 -8.34 -0.66
C MET A 101 -10.62 -9.61 -0.88
N GLY A 102 -9.92 -9.72 -2.01
CA GLY A 102 -9.02 -10.83 -2.32
C GLY A 102 -7.54 -10.42 -2.41
N PRO A 103 -6.58 -11.33 -2.61
CA PRO A 103 -5.16 -11.00 -2.67
C PRO A 103 -4.72 -10.57 -4.09
N TRP A 104 -5.56 -9.80 -4.78
CA TRP A 104 -5.42 -9.53 -6.20
C TRP A 104 -4.77 -8.18 -6.50
N THR A 105 -4.25 -8.05 -7.72
CA THR A 105 -3.95 -6.76 -8.35
C THR A 105 -5.14 -6.26 -9.19
N HIS A 106 -5.07 -5.03 -9.69
CA HIS A 106 -6.18 -4.26 -10.26
C HIS A 106 -7.09 -5.00 -11.27
N VAL A 107 -6.54 -5.89 -12.11
CA VAL A 107 -7.29 -6.62 -13.16
C VAL A 107 -7.27 -8.14 -12.98
N SER A 108 -6.80 -8.65 -11.84
CA SER A 108 -6.36 -10.05 -11.68
C SER A 108 -7.18 -10.84 -10.66
N ARG A 109 -8.49 -10.56 -10.55
CA ARG A 109 -9.40 -11.21 -9.56
C ARG A 109 -9.53 -12.74 -9.69
N SER A 110 -9.19 -13.28 -10.87
CA SER A 110 -9.22 -14.72 -11.17
C SER A 110 -7.81 -15.32 -11.26
N THR A 111 -6.79 -14.59 -10.79
CA THR A 111 -5.40 -15.03 -10.80
C THR A 111 -5.01 -15.48 -9.39
N PRO A 112 -4.46 -16.69 -9.22
CA PRO A 112 -4.17 -17.25 -7.89
C PRO A 112 -2.85 -16.75 -7.28
N TYR A 113 -2.27 -15.68 -7.81
CA TYR A 113 -0.98 -15.14 -7.41
C TYR A 113 -0.94 -13.62 -7.67
N ALA A 114 -0.06 -12.92 -6.96
CA ALA A 114 0.29 -11.53 -7.25
C ALA A 114 1.81 -11.38 -7.16
N GLY A 115 2.44 -10.86 -8.21
CA GLY A 115 3.90 -10.78 -8.29
C GLY A 115 4.58 -12.16 -8.22
N LEU A 116 5.50 -12.31 -7.27
CA LEU A 116 6.27 -13.54 -7.01
C LEU A 116 5.66 -14.43 -5.93
N VAL A 117 4.39 -14.22 -5.58
CA VAL A 117 3.73 -14.94 -4.48
C VAL A 117 2.42 -15.56 -4.94
N SER A 118 2.26 -16.85 -4.66
CA SER A 118 1.06 -17.65 -4.89
C SER A 118 0.19 -17.70 -3.64
N PHE A 119 -1.11 -17.44 -3.82
CA PHE A 119 -2.14 -17.54 -2.79
C PHE A 119 -3.00 -18.80 -2.95
N GLY A 120 -2.70 -19.64 -3.96
CA GLY A 120 -3.41 -20.88 -4.28
C GLY A 120 -4.69 -20.65 -5.09
N SER A 121 -5.17 -21.70 -5.77
CA SER A 121 -6.36 -21.62 -6.65
C SER A 121 -7.62 -21.19 -5.92
N GLN A 122 -7.71 -21.45 -4.61
CA GLN A 122 -8.81 -21.02 -3.75
C GLN A 122 -8.89 -19.50 -3.57
N SER A 123 -7.83 -18.74 -3.89
CA SER A 123 -7.80 -17.28 -3.72
C SER A 123 -8.55 -16.50 -4.79
N THR A 124 -8.97 -17.14 -5.88
CA THR A 124 -9.75 -16.49 -6.92
C THR A 124 -11.19 -16.26 -6.45
N ILE A 125 -11.83 -15.21 -6.97
CA ILE A 125 -13.25 -14.97 -6.67
C ILE A 125 -14.11 -16.14 -7.14
N ASP A 126 -13.78 -16.70 -8.32
CA ASP A 126 -14.54 -17.79 -8.96
C ASP A 126 -14.54 -19.06 -8.09
N SER A 127 -13.40 -19.37 -7.46
CA SER A 127 -13.30 -20.47 -6.49
C SER A 127 -14.13 -20.19 -5.23
N ASP A 128 -14.14 -18.96 -4.73
CA ASP A 128 -14.88 -18.61 -3.50
C ASP A 128 -16.41 -18.73 -3.68
N ILE A 129 -16.90 -18.16 -4.77
CA ILE A 129 -18.33 -18.17 -5.10
C ILE A 129 -18.79 -19.52 -5.67
N GLY A 130 -17.84 -20.40 -6.01
CA GLY A 130 -18.11 -21.75 -6.52
C GLY A 130 -18.60 -21.77 -7.96
N GLY A 131 -18.13 -20.84 -8.80
CA GLY A 131 -18.57 -20.71 -10.19
C GLY A 131 -18.07 -19.45 -10.87
N ASP A 132 -18.63 -19.16 -12.05
CA ASP A 132 -18.25 -18.00 -12.85
C ASP A 132 -18.73 -16.68 -12.20
N PHE A 133 -17.84 -15.70 -12.14
CA PHE A 133 -18.14 -14.38 -11.58
C PHE A 133 -19.27 -13.63 -12.31
N PHE A 134 -19.37 -13.73 -13.64
CA PHE A 134 -20.42 -13.04 -14.38
C PHE A 134 -21.79 -13.66 -14.13
N GLU A 135 -21.85 -14.99 -14.00
CA GLU A 135 -23.06 -15.70 -13.58
C GLU A 135 -23.49 -15.33 -12.17
N TRP A 136 -22.54 -15.26 -11.22
CA TRP A 136 -22.81 -14.78 -9.87
C TRP A 136 -23.32 -13.33 -9.86
N ARG A 137 -22.67 -12.45 -10.63
CA ARG A 137 -23.07 -11.03 -10.76
C ARG A 137 -24.47 -10.90 -11.36
N ARG A 138 -24.80 -11.70 -12.37
CA ARG A 138 -26.14 -11.76 -12.96
C ARG A 138 -27.18 -12.22 -11.94
N ALA A 139 -26.90 -13.29 -11.19
CA ALA A 139 -27.78 -13.81 -10.15
C ALA A 139 -28.00 -12.78 -9.03
N TRP A 140 -26.96 -12.01 -8.68
CA TRP A 140 -27.07 -10.91 -7.73
C TRP A 140 -28.04 -9.83 -8.22
N PHE A 141 -27.90 -9.35 -9.46
CA PHE A 141 -28.84 -8.38 -10.02
C PHE A 141 -30.26 -8.94 -10.14
N ASP A 142 -30.41 -10.20 -10.54
CA ASP A 142 -31.72 -10.86 -10.65
C ASP A 142 -32.44 -10.93 -9.29
N ARG A 143 -31.71 -11.13 -8.19
CA ARG A 143 -32.27 -11.03 -6.84
C ARG A 143 -32.70 -9.61 -6.51
N GLU A 144 -31.78 -8.66 -6.58
CA GLU A 144 -32.01 -7.31 -6.07
C GLU A 144 -32.99 -6.51 -6.95
N LEU A 145 -33.06 -6.80 -8.26
CA LEU A 145 -33.91 -6.07 -9.21
C LEU A 145 -35.18 -6.82 -9.61
N LYS A 146 -35.20 -8.16 -9.53
CA LYS A 146 -36.33 -8.99 -10.01
C LYS A 146 -36.92 -9.90 -8.92
N GLY A 147 -36.44 -9.83 -7.69
CA GLY A 147 -36.95 -10.64 -6.57
C GLY A 147 -36.72 -12.15 -6.72
N LYS A 148 -35.78 -12.57 -7.58
CA LYS A 148 -35.43 -13.99 -7.75
C LYS A 148 -34.57 -14.50 -6.58
N ALA A 149 -34.41 -15.82 -6.51
CA ALA A 149 -33.42 -16.41 -5.61
C ALA A 149 -32.02 -15.85 -5.91
N GLY A 150 -31.29 -15.49 -4.85
CA GLY A 150 -29.92 -14.98 -4.95
C GLY A 150 -28.86 -16.07 -5.06
N PRO A 151 -27.61 -15.68 -5.32
CA PRO A 151 -26.51 -16.63 -5.32
C PRO A 151 -26.25 -17.18 -3.91
N ALA A 152 -25.76 -18.42 -3.83
CA ALA A 152 -25.28 -19.01 -2.58
C ALA A 152 -24.14 -18.14 -1.97
N LYS A 153 -23.96 -18.21 -0.64
CA LYS A 153 -22.99 -17.40 0.14
C LYS A 153 -23.20 -15.87 0.10
N ALA A 154 -24.28 -15.37 -0.50
CA ALA A 154 -24.58 -13.95 -0.60
C ALA A 154 -25.20 -13.32 0.66
N GLU A 155 -24.91 -13.84 1.85
CA GLU A 155 -25.60 -13.39 3.08
C GLU A 155 -24.74 -12.52 3.98
N LEU A 156 -23.43 -12.76 4.06
CA LEU A 156 -22.55 -12.03 4.97
C LEU A 156 -22.08 -10.68 4.39
N PRO A 157 -21.94 -9.63 5.24
CA PRO A 157 -21.65 -8.27 4.78
C PRO A 157 -20.20 -8.13 4.31
N VAL A 158 -19.26 -8.88 4.89
CA VAL A 158 -17.84 -8.79 4.57
C VAL A 158 -17.24 -10.17 4.28
N ARG A 159 -16.55 -10.31 3.14
CA ARG A 159 -15.87 -11.52 2.69
C ARG A 159 -14.41 -11.18 2.38
N LEU A 160 -13.48 -11.71 3.15
CA LEU A 160 -12.05 -11.38 3.07
C LEU A 160 -11.24 -12.63 2.76
N PHE A 161 -10.27 -12.54 1.86
CA PHE A 161 -9.22 -13.53 1.75
C PHE A 161 -8.12 -13.18 2.75
N ILE A 162 -7.94 -13.99 3.79
CA ILE A 162 -6.85 -13.81 4.75
C ILE A 162 -5.62 -14.50 4.16
N MET A 163 -4.62 -13.71 3.80
CA MET A 163 -3.36 -14.21 3.24
C MET A 163 -2.57 -14.96 4.32
N GLY A 164 -1.80 -15.98 3.93
CA GLY A 164 -0.87 -16.68 4.80
C GLY A 164 -1.31 -18.10 5.17
N GLY A 165 -0.45 -18.83 5.86
CA GLY A 165 -0.71 -20.24 6.22
C GLY A 165 -0.42 -21.28 5.14
N GLY A 166 0.12 -20.85 4.00
CA GLY A 166 0.68 -21.74 2.97
C GLY A 166 1.98 -22.43 3.41
N SER A 167 2.56 -23.20 2.50
CA SER A 167 3.73 -24.05 2.79
C SER A 167 5.03 -23.24 3.00
N GLY A 168 5.09 -22.01 2.49
CA GLY A 168 6.32 -21.21 2.45
C GLY A 168 7.38 -21.73 1.47
N ARG A 169 7.04 -22.72 0.65
CA ARG A 169 7.92 -23.32 -0.37
C ARG A 169 7.75 -22.63 -1.73
N ARG A 170 8.60 -22.98 -2.69
CA ARG A 170 8.42 -22.60 -4.10
C ARG A 170 7.34 -23.45 -4.76
N ASP A 171 6.44 -22.80 -5.48
CA ASP A 171 5.53 -23.47 -6.40
C ASP A 171 6.25 -23.90 -7.69
N ALA A 172 5.54 -24.58 -8.58
CA ALA A 172 6.07 -25.05 -9.87
C ALA A 172 6.49 -23.91 -10.83
N GLN A 173 6.15 -22.66 -10.53
CA GLN A 173 6.58 -21.47 -11.28
C GLN A 173 7.65 -20.66 -10.53
N GLY A 174 8.17 -21.19 -9.41
CA GLY A 174 9.21 -20.57 -8.61
C GLY A 174 8.73 -19.47 -7.66
N ARG A 175 7.41 -19.28 -7.52
CA ARG A 175 6.80 -18.29 -6.61
C ARG A 175 6.76 -18.82 -5.19
N LEU A 176 6.75 -17.92 -4.19
CA LEU A 176 6.49 -18.30 -2.80
C LEU A 176 5.03 -18.73 -2.63
N GLU A 177 4.79 -19.94 -2.11
CA GLU A 177 3.47 -20.43 -1.69
C GLU A 177 3.07 -19.82 -0.33
N HIS A 178 2.58 -18.59 -0.35
CA HIS A 178 2.10 -17.90 0.84
C HIS A 178 0.72 -18.40 1.30
N GLY A 179 -0.13 -18.80 0.35
CA GLY A 179 -1.45 -19.37 0.63
C GLY A 179 -2.44 -18.39 1.24
N GLY A 180 -3.47 -18.94 1.89
CA GLY A 180 -4.54 -18.17 2.51
C GLY A 180 -5.90 -18.84 2.39
N GLN A 181 -6.90 -18.23 3.01
CA GLN A 181 -8.26 -18.75 3.07
C GLN A 181 -9.30 -17.63 3.09
N TRP A 182 -10.46 -17.89 2.48
CA TRP A 182 -11.61 -17.01 2.58
C TRP A 182 -12.28 -17.12 3.93
N ARG A 183 -12.52 -15.97 4.56
CA ARG A 183 -13.25 -15.84 5.82
C ARG A 183 -14.33 -14.79 5.68
N SER A 184 -15.44 -15.02 6.37
CA SER A 184 -16.50 -14.01 6.47
C SER A 184 -16.41 -13.31 7.80
N GLU A 185 -16.67 -12.01 7.79
CA GLU A 185 -16.69 -11.18 8.98
C GLU A 185 -18.01 -10.43 9.06
N ALA A 186 -18.37 -10.03 10.29
CA ALA A 186 -19.60 -9.29 10.55
C ALA A 186 -19.54 -7.83 10.08
N ASP A 187 -18.34 -7.24 10.03
CA ASP A 187 -18.14 -5.84 9.64
C ASP A 187 -16.69 -5.59 9.21
N TRP A 188 -16.45 -4.43 8.60
CA TRP A 188 -15.14 -3.85 8.35
C TRP A 188 -15.09 -2.42 8.89
N PRO A 189 -14.05 -2.03 9.66
CA PRO A 189 -13.00 -2.89 10.21
C PRO A 189 -13.55 -4.01 11.12
N ILE A 190 -12.79 -5.09 11.27
CA ILE A 190 -13.23 -6.24 12.07
C ILE A 190 -13.44 -5.79 13.54
N PRO A 191 -14.63 -6.01 14.15
CA PRO A 191 -14.95 -5.44 15.46
C PRO A 191 -14.05 -5.86 16.63
N ASP A 192 -13.53 -7.10 16.63
CA ASP A 192 -12.64 -7.61 17.67
C ASP A 192 -11.15 -7.29 17.44
N ALA A 193 -10.81 -6.57 16.36
CA ALA A 193 -9.43 -6.15 16.07
C ALA A 193 -8.88 -5.21 17.15
N ARG A 194 -7.72 -5.57 17.71
CA ARG A 194 -7.00 -4.79 18.73
C ARG A 194 -5.93 -3.94 18.06
N LYS A 195 -6.16 -2.63 18.00
CA LYS A 195 -5.16 -1.64 17.55
C LYS A 195 -3.97 -1.61 18.51
N THR A 196 -2.90 -2.30 18.15
CA THR A 196 -1.73 -2.53 19.02
C THR A 196 -0.55 -1.71 18.51
N PRO A 197 -0.01 -0.76 19.31
CA PRO A 197 1.17 -0.01 18.93
C PRO A 197 2.43 -0.87 19.06
N TYR A 198 3.21 -0.90 18.00
CA TYR A 198 4.56 -1.44 17.94
C TYR A 198 5.54 -0.28 17.75
N TYR A 199 6.25 0.06 18.81
CA TYR A 199 7.20 1.17 18.88
C TYR A 199 8.52 0.80 18.22
N LEU A 200 9.06 1.79 17.51
CA LEU A 200 10.40 1.75 16.93
C LEU A 200 11.43 1.92 18.05
N GLN A 201 12.56 1.22 17.92
CA GLN A 201 13.65 1.26 18.87
C GLN A 201 14.97 1.53 18.14
N GLY A 202 15.89 2.27 18.76
CA GLY A 202 17.15 2.68 18.12
C GLY A 202 18.06 1.52 17.68
N SER A 203 17.80 0.31 18.17
CA SER A 203 18.49 -0.92 17.76
C SER A 203 17.92 -1.56 16.47
N GLY A 204 16.95 -0.93 15.81
CA GLY A 204 16.20 -1.56 14.69
C GLY A 204 15.16 -2.58 15.14
N ARG A 205 14.78 -2.59 16.43
CA ARG A 205 13.75 -3.50 16.95
C ARG A 205 12.37 -2.86 16.89
N LEU A 206 11.36 -3.66 16.57
CA LEU A 206 9.95 -3.32 16.64
C LEU A 206 9.30 -4.03 17.82
N SER A 207 8.72 -3.30 18.78
CA SER A 207 8.25 -3.88 20.05
C SER A 207 7.04 -3.18 20.64
N THR A 208 6.20 -3.88 21.38
CA THR A 208 5.08 -3.29 22.14
C THR A 208 5.55 -2.52 23.39
N ALA A 209 6.81 -2.70 23.81
CA ALA A 209 7.41 -1.92 24.88
C ALA A 209 7.67 -0.49 24.40
N ARG A 210 7.27 0.50 25.21
CA ARG A 210 7.58 1.90 24.92
C ARG A 210 9.10 2.14 24.93
N PRO A 211 9.61 3.05 24.08
CA PRO A 211 11.04 3.40 24.11
C PRO A 211 11.45 4.08 25.42
N ALA A 212 12.73 3.96 25.76
CA ALA A 212 13.30 4.63 26.92
C ALA A 212 13.40 6.15 26.71
N ALA A 213 13.45 6.91 27.81
CA ALA A 213 13.74 8.34 27.75
C ALA A 213 15.17 8.57 27.24
N GLY A 214 15.36 9.56 26.36
CA GLY A 214 16.67 9.91 25.80
C GLY A 214 17.22 8.92 24.77
N ALA A 215 16.40 8.01 24.24
CA ALA A 215 16.81 7.17 23.12
C ALA A 215 17.20 8.04 21.91
N ALA A 216 18.36 7.77 21.32
CA ALA A 216 18.84 8.54 20.17
C ALA A 216 17.91 8.34 18.95
N PRO A 217 17.64 9.40 18.18
CA PRO A 217 16.93 9.26 16.91
C PRO A 217 17.83 8.59 15.87
N LEU A 218 17.23 8.13 14.78
CA LEU A 218 17.94 7.65 13.59
C LEU A 218 17.80 8.68 12.46
N SER A 219 18.91 8.96 11.78
CA SER A 219 18.95 9.86 10.64
C SER A 219 19.51 9.17 9.41
N TYR A 220 19.02 9.55 8.24
CA TYR A 220 19.47 9.07 6.93
C TYR A 220 19.35 10.20 5.91
N ASP A 221 20.17 10.12 4.86
CA ASP A 221 20.11 11.04 3.74
C ASP A 221 19.20 10.49 2.65
N PHE A 222 18.27 11.31 2.19
CA PHE A 222 17.46 11.05 1.02
C PHE A 222 17.91 11.95 -0.13
N ASP A 223 18.46 11.33 -1.17
CA ASP A 223 18.78 11.98 -2.44
C ASP A 223 17.67 11.71 -3.47
N PRO A 224 16.94 12.74 -3.94
CA PRO A 224 15.95 12.60 -5.02
C PRO A 224 16.51 12.00 -6.32
N LYS A 225 17.83 11.96 -6.52
CA LYS A 225 18.48 11.32 -7.68
C LYS A 225 18.73 9.82 -7.50
N SER A 226 18.56 9.29 -6.28
CA SER A 226 18.66 7.87 -5.98
C SER A 226 17.46 7.42 -5.12
N PRO A 227 16.22 7.58 -5.60
CA PRO A 227 15.05 7.19 -4.83
C PRO A 227 15.00 5.67 -4.64
N VAL A 228 14.36 5.22 -3.57
CA VAL A 228 14.07 3.81 -3.33
C VAL A 228 13.13 3.31 -4.43
N PRO A 229 13.53 2.25 -5.17
CA PRO A 229 12.69 1.67 -6.21
C PRO A 229 11.36 1.11 -5.71
N THR A 230 10.31 1.27 -6.52
CA THR A 230 9.05 0.55 -6.35
C THR A 230 9.20 -0.92 -6.72
N LEU A 231 8.75 -1.79 -5.82
CA LEU A 231 8.65 -3.22 -6.07
C LEU A 231 7.42 -3.80 -5.38
N GLY A 232 6.38 -4.09 -6.17
CA GLY A 232 5.11 -4.56 -5.66
C GLY A 232 4.19 -3.43 -5.17
N GLY A 233 3.31 -3.80 -4.26
CA GLY A 233 2.35 -2.88 -3.64
C GLY A 233 1.11 -2.70 -4.51
N THR A 234 0.44 -1.58 -4.30
CA THR A 234 -0.88 -1.26 -4.88
C THR A 234 -0.77 -0.51 -6.21
N VAL A 235 0.02 -1.03 -7.16
CA VAL A 235 0.17 -0.42 -8.50
C VAL A 235 -0.96 -0.87 -9.44
N THR A 236 -1.64 0.08 -10.08
CA THR A 236 -2.72 -0.18 -11.07
C THR A 236 -2.18 -0.42 -12.47
N SER A 237 -1.30 0.47 -12.91
CA SER A 237 -0.71 0.50 -14.24
C SER A 237 0.67 1.14 -14.13
N GLY A 238 1.67 0.48 -14.70
CA GLY A 238 3.03 1.02 -14.70
C GLY A 238 4.05 0.10 -15.33
N GLU A 239 3.63 -1.03 -15.93
CA GLU A 239 4.55 -1.89 -16.66
C GLU A 239 5.14 -1.14 -17.87
N PRO A 240 6.44 -1.31 -18.16
CA PRO A 240 7.39 -2.22 -17.50
C PRO A 240 8.16 -1.61 -16.31
N LEU A 241 7.83 -0.40 -15.85
CA LEU A 241 8.58 0.32 -14.80
C LEU A 241 8.26 -0.17 -13.38
N MET A 242 6.99 -0.43 -13.11
CA MET A 242 6.52 -0.89 -11.80
C MET A 242 5.37 -1.88 -11.96
N ARG A 243 5.27 -2.80 -11.01
CA ARG A 243 4.32 -3.92 -11.03
C ARG A 243 3.66 -4.05 -9.67
N GLY A 244 2.34 -4.22 -9.65
CA GLY A 244 1.59 -4.45 -8.42
C GLY A 244 1.74 -5.88 -7.92
N GLY A 245 1.49 -6.09 -6.64
CA GLY A 245 1.52 -7.42 -6.01
C GLY A 245 2.57 -7.60 -4.94
N ALA A 246 2.83 -8.86 -4.59
CA ALA A 246 3.75 -9.25 -3.55
C ALA A 246 5.08 -9.73 -4.15
N PHE A 247 6.19 -9.23 -3.62
CA PHE A 247 7.55 -9.46 -4.10
C PHE A 247 8.51 -9.56 -2.92
N ASP A 248 9.62 -10.27 -3.12
CA ASP A 248 10.77 -10.18 -2.23
C ASP A 248 11.37 -8.77 -2.32
N GLN A 249 11.50 -8.06 -1.21
CA GLN A 249 11.95 -6.67 -1.15
C GLN A 249 13.46 -6.55 -1.35
N ARG A 250 13.88 -6.86 -2.58
CA ARG A 250 15.26 -6.92 -3.05
C ARG A 250 15.38 -6.23 -4.39
N GLU A 251 16.49 -5.52 -4.57
CA GLU A 251 16.85 -4.98 -5.87
C GLU A 251 17.05 -6.09 -6.91
N GLY A 252 16.95 -5.74 -8.18
CA GLY A 252 17.20 -6.68 -9.26
C GLY A 252 17.23 -6.00 -10.61
N LYS A 253 17.80 -6.68 -11.61
CA LYS A 253 17.91 -6.18 -12.99
C LYS A 253 16.57 -5.76 -13.62
N ASP A 254 15.48 -6.38 -13.18
CA ASP A 254 14.13 -6.16 -13.71
C ASP A 254 13.35 -5.12 -12.88
N VAL A 255 13.97 -4.58 -11.83
CA VAL A 255 13.41 -3.53 -10.97
C VAL A 255 13.94 -2.19 -11.43
N TYR A 256 13.04 -1.30 -11.84
CA TYR A 256 13.44 0.03 -12.32
C TYR A 256 14.10 0.84 -11.19
N GLY A 257 15.26 1.45 -11.47
CA GLY A 257 16.01 2.24 -10.49
C GLY A 257 16.96 1.42 -9.61
N SER A 258 16.94 0.09 -9.70
CA SER A 258 17.94 -0.75 -9.04
C SER A 258 19.28 -0.73 -9.79
N VAL A 259 20.36 -0.88 -9.03
CA VAL A 259 21.73 -0.94 -9.54
C VAL A 259 22.47 -2.15 -8.96
N GLU A 260 23.44 -2.69 -9.70
CA GLU A 260 24.31 -3.74 -9.16
C GLU A 260 25.03 -3.25 -7.89
N PRO A 261 25.21 -4.12 -6.87
CA PRO A 261 25.10 -5.58 -6.89
C PRO A 261 23.73 -6.16 -6.51
N TYR A 262 22.64 -5.40 -6.59
CA TYR A 262 21.26 -5.85 -6.32
C TYR A 262 21.05 -6.47 -4.92
N LEU A 263 21.21 -5.64 -3.89
CA LEU A 263 21.05 -6.06 -2.50
C LEU A 263 19.58 -5.99 -2.04
N PRO A 264 19.23 -6.61 -0.89
CA PRO A 264 17.96 -6.34 -0.23
C PRO A 264 17.76 -4.83 -0.02
N PHE A 265 16.53 -4.31 -0.15
CA PHE A 265 16.30 -2.88 0.15
C PHE A 265 16.66 -2.50 1.58
N ALA A 266 16.63 -3.49 2.50
CA ALA A 266 17.11 -3.36 3.87
C ALA A 266 18.57 -2.89 4.00
N ALA A 267 19.39 -3.15 2.97
CA ALA A 267 20.80 -2.79 2.95
C ALA A 267 21.03 -1.36 2.44
N ARG A 268 20.00 -0.68 1.94
CA ARG A 268 20.13 0.70 1.49
C ARG A 268 20.25 1.64 2.69
N PRO A 269 21.16 2.64 2.65
CA PRO A 269 21.35 3.57 3.75
C PRO A 269 20.17 4.52 3.97
N ASP A 270 19.30 4.68 2.97
CA ASP A 270 18.09 5.51 3.00
C ASP A 270 16.83 4.71 3.39
N VAL A 271 16.98 3.48 3.89
CA VAL A 271 15.89 2.64 4.40
C VAL A 271 16.18 2.27 5.85
N LEU A 272 15.39 2.82 6.77
CA LEU A 272 15.41 2.42 8.18
C LEU A 272 14.57 1.16 8.37
N VAL A 273 15.16 0.12 8.95
CA VAL A 273 14.53 -1.19 9.15
C VAL A 273 14.21 -1.41 10.62
N PHE A 274 12.94 -1.74 10.91
CA PHE A 274 12.50 -2.12 12.25
C PHE A 274 11.76 -3.45 12.23
N GLU A 275 12.22 -4.45 12.99
CA GLU A 275 11.60 -5.77 12.98
C GLU A 275 11.39 -6.36 14.38
N THR A 276 10.36 -7.19 14.51
CA THR A 276 10.15 -7.98 15.72
C THR A 276 11.19 -9.08 15.83
N GLU A 277 11.32 -9.67 17.02
CA GLU A 277 11.84 -11.03 17.12
C GLU A 277 11.00 -12.01 16.28
N PRO A 278 11.53 -13.20 15.93
CA PRO A 278 10.71 -14.23 15.30
C PRO A 278 9.50 -14.48 16.17
N LEU A 279 8.30 -14.42 15.57
CA LEU A 279 7.06 -14.53 16.30
C LEU A 279 7.02 -15.89 16.98
N ALA A 280 6.78 -15.89 18.30
CA ALA A 280 6.64 -17.12 19.07
C ALA A 280 5.43 -17.94 18.63
N GLU A 281 4.48 -17.28 17.97
CA GLU A 281 3.17 -17.82 17.66
C GLU A 281 2.53 -17.11 16.46
N ASP A 282 1.59 -17.78 15.80
CA ASP A 282 0.85 -17.21 14.67
C ASP A 282 0.07 -15.95 15.09
N MET A 283 0.10 -14.91 14.24
CA MET A 283 -0.52 -13.60 14.47
C MET A 283 -1.24 -13.09 13.22
N GLU A 284 -2.55 -12.82 13.34
CA GLU A 284 -3.32 -12.17 12.28
C GLU A 284 -3.31 -10.66 12.45
N VAL A 285 -2.96 -9.95 11.37
CA VAL A 285 -3.05 -8.50 11.25
C VAL A 285 -3.98 -8.18 10.09
N ILE A 286 -5.16 -7.63 10.41
CA ILE A 286 -6.22 -7.40 9.43
C ILE A 286 -6.84 -6.03 9.64
N GLY A 287 -6.68 -5.15 8.66
CA GLY A 287 -7.19 -3.78 8.73
C GLY A 287 -6.27 -2.78 8.03
N GLU A 288 -6.54 -1.51 8.33
CA GLU A 288 -5.70 -0.39 7.93
C GLU A 288 -4.45 -0.30 8.82
N ILE A 289 -3.30 -0.10 8.20
CA ILE A 289 -2.02 0.08 8.89
C ILE A 289 -1.67 1.57 8.92
N GLU A 290 -1.33 2.07 10.11
CA GLU A 290 -0.92 3.47 10.29
C GLU A 290 0.42 3.55 11.01
N ALA A 291 1.37 4.31 10.48
CA ALA A 291 2.56 4.72 11.22
C ALA A 291 2.35 6.13 11.77
N LYS A 292 2.59 6.30 13.07
CA LYS A 292 2.63 7.58 13.75
C LYS A 292 4.08 7.86 14.09
N LEU A 293 4.68 8.80 13.36
CA LEU A 293 6.11 9.08 13.45
C LEU A 293 6.34 10.48 13.98
N TRP A 294 7.42 10.65 14.73
CA TRP A 294 8.02 11.94 15.02
C TRP A 294 9.21 12.10 14.09
N ILE A 295 9.16 13.11 13.23
CA ILE A 295 10.16 13.31 12.18
C ILE A 295 10.76 14.71 12.20
N ALA A 296 11.96 14.86 11.68
CA ALA A 296 12.53 16.15 11.30
C ALA A 296 13.24 16.02 9.95
N SER A 297 13.46 17.16 9.30
CA SER A 297 14.27 17.27 8.09
C SER A 297 15.05 18.58 8.12
N ASN A 298 16.19 18.64 7.44
CA ASN A 298 16.89 19.90 7.15
C ASN A 298 16.28 20.66 5.95
N CYS A 299 15.31 20.06 5.26
CA CYS A 299 14.62 20.63 4.11
C CYS A 299 13.24 21.20 4.48
N PRO A 300 12.72 22.16 3.69
CA PRO A 300 11.39 22.74 3.90
C PRO A 300 10.24 21.78 3.58
N ASP A 301 10.51 20.71 2.85
CA ASP A 301 9.58 19.63 2.55
C ASP A 301 10.38 18.37 2.20
N THR A 302 9.76 17.20 2.37
CA THR A 302 10.26 15.87 2.01
C THR A 302 9.07 14.91 2.10
N ASP A 303 9.23 13.68 1.60
CA ASP A 303 8.28 12.62 1.87
C ASP A 303 8.81 11.68 2.96
N PHE A 304 7.90 10.97 3.63
CA PHE A 304 8.22 9.77 4.42
C PHE A 304 7.30 8.63 3.99
N THR A 305 7.86 7.44 3.88
CA THR A 305 7.15 6.22 3.50
C THR A 305 7.10 5.23 4.65
N LEU A 306 6.11 4.35 4.62
CA LEU A 306 6.09 3.12 5.40
C LEU A 306 5.88 1.94 4.46
N LYS A 307 6.49 0.80 4.75
CA LYS A 307 6.19 -0.48 4.10
C LYS A 307 6.13 -1.59 5.15
N LEU A 308 5.00 -2.29 5.22
CA LEU A 308 4.82 -3.44 6.09
C LEU A 308 5.21 -4.72 5.35
N ILE A 309 6.04 -5.55 5.98
CA ILE A 309 6.67 -6.72 5.37
C ILE A 309 6.50 -7.93 6.29
N ASP A 310 6.12 -9.06 5.69
CA ASP A 310 6.18 -10.40 6.30
C ASP A 310 7.52 -11.05 5.93
N VAL A 311 8.40 -11.19 6.94
CA VAL A 311 9.74 -11.74 6.74
C VAL A 311 9.72 -13.23 7.04
N TYR A 312 9.85 -14.01 5.98
CA TYR A 312 10.04 -15.45 6.06
C TYR A 312 11.48 -15.78 6.50
N PRO A 313 11.66 -16.75 7.40
CA PRO A 313 13.00 -17.23 7.74
C PRO A 313 13.66 -17.94 6.55
N PRO A 314 15.00 -18.05 6.55
CA PRO A 314 15.73 -18.92 5.64
C PRO A 314 15.14 -20.33 5.53
N SER A 315 15.08 -20.86 4.32
CA SER A 315 14.62 -22.21 4.00
C SER A 315 15.44 -22.81 2.86
N ALA A 316 15.21 -24.10 2.54
CA ALA A 316 15.87 -24.74 1.41
C ALA A 316 15.56 -24.04 0.07
N ASP A 317 14.33 -23.53 -0.09
CA ASP A 317 13.88 -22.87 -1.32
C ASP A 317 14.27 -21.39 -1.37
N PHE A 318 14.39 -20.76 -0.20
CA PHE A 318 14.77 -19.36 -0.02
C PHE A 318 15.88 -19.26 1.05
N PRO A 319 17.15 -19.54 0.69
CA PRO A 319 18.25 -19.61 1.66
C PRO A 319 18.55 -18.32 2.42
N GLU A 320 18.16 -17.17 1.86
CA GLU A 320 18.30 -15.86 2.50
C GLU A 320 17.01 -15.38 3.19
N GLY A 321 15.97 -16.23 3.20
CA GLY A 321 14.61 -15.85 3.57
C GLY A 321 13.89 -15.14 2.43
N PHE A 322 12.70 -14.60 2.71
CA PHE A 322 11.87 -13.86 1.76
C PHE A 322 11.19 -12.70 2.48
N ALA A 323 11.45 -11.47 2.06
CA ALA A 323 10.85 -10.27 2.64
C ALA A 323 9.64 -9.87 1.80
N MET A 324 8.45 -10.41 2.10
CA MET A 324 7.25 -10.18 1.33
C MET A 324 6.57 -8.86 1.71
N ASN A 325 6.45 -7.91 0.79
CA ASN A 325 5.64 -6.71 1.04
C ASN A 325 4.14 -7.04 1.15
N LEU A 326 3.50 -6.45 2.15
CA LEU A 326 2.06 -6.55 2.37
C LEU A 326 1.31 -5.30 1.95
N THR A 327 1.83 -4.14 2.34
CA THR A 327 1.22 -2.83 2.04
C THR A 327 2.25 -1.72 2.25
N ASP A 328 2.00 -0.57 1.65
CA ASP A 328 2.82 0.62 1.75
C ASP A 328 1.97 1.88 1.86
N GLY A 329 2.60 2.97 2.30
CA GLY A 329 2.00 4.30 2.38
C GLY A 329 3.07 5.37 2.29
N ILE A 330 2.64 6.58 1.92
CA ILE A 330 3.50 7.76 1.83
C ILE A 330 2.77 8.97 2.41
N LEU A 331 3.53 9.90 2.97
CA LEU A 331 3.07 11.25 3.28
C LEU A 331 4.10 12.25 2.79
N ARG A 332 3.63 13.22 1.99
CA ARG A 332 4.39 14.43 1.66
C ARG A 332 4.20 15.47 2.77
N CYS A 333 5.29 15.89 3.41
CA CYS A 333 5.24 16.57 4.71
C CYS A 333 4.55 17.93 4.69
N ARG A 334 4.49 18.62 3.55
CA ARG A 334 3.69 19.84 3.42
C ARG A 334 2.21 19.62 3.74
N TYR A 335 1.68 18.41 3.53
CA TYR A 335 0.28 18.04 3.78
C TYR A 335 0.03 17.41 5.16
N ARG A 336 1.04 17.34 6.04
CA ARG A 336 0.93 16.66 7.35
C ARG A 336 -0.23 17.16 8.21
N ASP A 337 -0.56 18.45 8.12
CA ASP A 337 -1.58 19.13 8.92
C ASP A 337 -2.89 19.33 8.14
N SER A 338 -2.83 19.42 6.81
CA SER A 338 -3.98 19.65 5.94
C SER A 338 -3.65 19.33 4.48
N TRP A 339 -4.54 18.59 3.82
CA TRP A 339 -4.51 18.40 2.37
C TRP A 339 -4.96 19.66 1.58
N GLU A 340 -5.65 20.59 2.23
CA GLU A 340 -6.19 21.82 1.60
C GLU A 340 -5.28 23.05 1.80
N LYS A 341 -4.48 23.05 2.87
CA LYS A 341 -3.62 24.18 3.26
C LYS A 341 -2.23 23.66 3.59
N PRO A 342 -1.40 23.37 2.56
CA PRO A 342 -0.07 22.85 2.80
C PRO A 342 0.79 23.88 3.55
N THR A 343 1.63 23.40 4.46
CA THR A 343 2.56 24.24 5.22
C THR A 343 3.96 23.63 5.21
N MET A 344 4.98 24.44 4.91
CA MET A 344 6.36 23.95 4.87
C MET A 344 6.88 23.62 6.28
N MET A 345 7.82 22.68 6.33
CA MET A 345 8.59 22.36 7.53
C MET A 345 9.63 23.44 7.81
N ARG A 346 9.97 23.61 9.09
CA ARG A 346 11.14 24.36 9.54
C ARG A 346 12.31 23.39 9.71
N PRO A 347 13.50 23.68 9.14
CA PRO A 347 14.66 22.82 9.28
C PRO A 347 14.98 22.47 10.73
N GLY A 348 15.18 21.17 11.01
CA GLY A 348 15.53 20.63 12.34
C GLY A 348 14.39 20.59 13.36
N GLN A 349 13.22 21.17 13.07
CA GLN A 349 12.06 21.06 13.95
C GLN A 349 11.43 19.67 13.83
N ALA A 350 11.07 19.09 14.98
CA ALA A 350 10.34 17.83 15.03
C ALA A 350 8.84 18.04 14.81
N TYR A 351 8.23 17.17 14.00
CA TYR A 351 6.80 17.16 13.68
C TYR A 351 6.22 15.77 13.90
N PRO A 352 5.04 15.65 14.53
CA PRO A 352 4.26 14.43 14.47
C PRO A 352 3.61 14.29 13.10
N ILE A 353 3.75 13.13 12.47
CA ILE A 353 3.08 12.80 11.21
C ILE A 353 2.34 11.48 11.31
N LYS A 354 1.32 11.32 10.47
CA LYS A 354 0.57 10.08 10.31
C LYS A 354 0.66 9.61 8.85
N ILE A 355 1.27 8.46 8.63
CA ILE A 355 1.30 7.80 7.32
C ILE A 355 0.29 6.65 7.37
N SER A 356 -0.70 6.68 6.49
CA SER A 356 -1.70 5.61 6.34
C SER A 356 -1.34 4.76 5.14
N ALA A 357 -1.25 3.45 5.32
CA ALA A 357 -1.05 2.48 4.24
C ALA A 357 -2.38 2.02 3.65
N PHE A 358 -2.33 1.25 2.56
CA PHE A 358 -3.50 0.51 2.07
C PHE A 358 -3.88 -0.62 3.04
N PRO A 359 -5.17 -1.00 3.13
CA PRO A 359 -5.60 -2.07 4.02
C PRO A 359 -5.03 -3.43 3.59
N THR A 360 -4.78 -4.31 4.56
CA THR A 360 -4.29 -5.67 4.31
C THR A 360 -4.94 -6.68 5.25
N ALA A 361 -4.81 -7.97 4.92
CA ALA A 361 -5.26 -9.07 5.75
C ALA A 361 -4.26 -10.22 5.69
N ASN A 362 -3.37 -10.33 6.68
CA ASN A 362 -2.27 -11.28 6.67
C ASN A 362 -2.17 -12.08 7.99
N LEU A 363 -1.93 -13.37 7.86
CA LEU A 363 -1.47 -14.26 8.93
C LEU A 363 0.06 -14.35 8.88
N PHE A 364 0.72 -13.70 9.82
CA PHE A 364 2.14 -13.91 10.07
C PHE A 364 2.31 -15.23 10.83
N LYS A 365 3.07 -16.16 10.26
CA LYS A 365 3.29 -17.47 10.89
C LYS A 365 4.32 -17.38 12.01
N LYS A 366 4.22 -18.28 12.98
CA LYS A 366 5.27 -18.54 13.97
C LYS A 366 6.63 -18.67 13.25
N GLY A 367 7.63 -17.97 13.77
CA GLY A 367 8.99 -17.93 13.22
C GLY A 367 9.21 -16.85 12.16
N HIS A 368 8.16 -16.24 11.60
CA HIS A 368 8.30 -15.06 10.76
C HIS A 368 8.59 -13.82 11.61
N ARG A 369 8.96 -12.70 10.98
CA ARG A 369 9.04 -11.39 11.63
C ARG A 369 8.06 -10.43 10.98
N ILE A 370 7.53 -9.50 11.79
CA ILE A 370 6.87 -8.31 11.27
C ILE A 370 7.96 -7.26 11.10
N ARG A 371 8.15 -6.78 9.88
CA ARG A 371 9.12 -5.74 9.56
C ARG A 371 8.42 -4.49 9.02
N LEU A 372 8.90 -3.34 9.48
CA LEU A 372 8.52 -2.02 9.01
C LEU A 372 9.75 -1.35 8.40
N ASP A 373 9.66 -0.99 7.13
CA ASP A 373 10.63 -0.12 6.48
C ASP A 373 10.12 1.31 6.47
N ILE A 374 11.01 2.26 6.79
CA ILE A 374 10.78 3.70 6.65
C ILE A 374 11.81 4.27 5.70
N SER A 375 11.36 5.03 4.72
CA SER A 375 12.23 5.78 3.80
C SER A 375 11.56 7.11 3.44
N SER A 376 12.04 7.77 2.39
CA SER A 376 11.51 9.05 1.89
C SER A 376 11.13 8.98 0.41
N SER A 377 11.08 7.79 -0.18
CA SER A 377 10.62 7.58 -1.55
C SER A 377 10.13 6.15 -1.78
N ASN A 378 9.37 5.97 -2.87
CA ASN A 378 8.94 4.70 -3.43
C ASN A 378 8.59 4.99 -4.90
N PHE A 379 9.62 5.10 -5.75
CA PHE A 379 9.50 5.59 -7.13
C PHE A 379 9.59 4.43 -8.15
N PRO A 380 8.72 4.38 -9.17
CA PRO A 380 7.80 5.42 -9.63
C PRO A 380 6.35 5.28 -9.19
N HIS A 381 6.03 4.52 -8.12
CA HIS A 381 4.67 4.48 -7.57
C HIS A 381 4.20 5.88 -7.14
N PHE A 382 5.06 6.60 -6.43
CA PHE A 382 4.87 8.01 -6.08
C PHE A 382 5.94 8.86 -6.75
N ASP A 383 5.61 10.11 -7.08
CA ASP A 383 6.60 11.06 -7.61
C ASP A 383 7.63 11.43 -6.54
N VAL A 384 8.83 11.82 -6.97
CA VAL A 384 9.93 12.11 -6.05
C VAL A 384 9.84 13.55 -5.55
N ASN A 385 9.78 13.73 -4.23
CA ASN A 385 9.89 15.07 -3.65
C ASN A 385 11.28 15.67 -3.94
N PRO A 386 11.38 16.89 -4.51
CA PRO A 386 12.66 17.53 -4.77
C PRO A 386 13.37 18.05 -3.50
N ASN A 387 12.70 18.00 -2.34
CA ASN A 387 13.14 18.50 -1.05
C ASN A 387 13.39 20.02 -1.02
N THR A 388 12.77 20.77 -1.94
CA THR A 388 12.93 22.22 -2.09
C THR A 388 11.69 23.01 -1.68
N GLY A 389 10.55 22.35 -1.50
CA GLY A 389 9.24 23.00 -1.37
C GLY A 389 8.63 23.44 -2.70
N ALA A 390 9.25 23.10 -3.85
CA ALA A 390 8.65 23.34 -5.16
C ALA A 390 7.32 22.59 -5.33
N PRO A 391 6.36 23.11 -6.10
CA PRO A 391 5.14 22.39 -6.44
C PRO A 391 5.43 21.06 -7.14
N GLU A 392 4.47 20.14 -7.00
CA GLU A 392 4.45 18.84 -7.65
C GLU A 392 4.61 18.99 -9.18
N GLY A 393 5.44 18.13 -9.78
CA GLY A 393 5.73 18.17 -11.22
C GLY A 393 6.58 19.36 -11.71
N GLN A 394 6.87 20.37 -10.87
CA GLN A 394 7.49 21.63 -11.30
C GLN A 394 8.91 21.85 -10.75
N GLY A 395 9.40 20.99 -9.85
CA GLY A 395 10.73 21.11 -9.26
C GLY A 395 11.87 20.85 -10.26
N LEU A 396 12.58 21.90 -10.67
CA LEU A 396 13.74 21.79 -11.59
C LEU A 396 15.09 21.56 -10.88
N THR A 397 15.12 21.72 -9.56
CA THR A 397 16.31 21.55 -8.73
C THR A 397 15.99 20.67 -7.54
N THR A 398 16.94 19.86 -7.09
CA THR A 398 16.78 18.96 -5.95
C THR A 398 17.76 19.28 -4.83
N ARG A 399 17.43 18.84 -3.62
CA ARG A 399 18.31 18.90 -2.44
C ARG A 399 18.36 17.52 -1.80
N VAL A 400 19.53 17.14 -1.27
CA VAL A 400 19.62 16.00 -0.36
C VAL A 400 19.02 16.43 0.97
N ALA A 401 18.05 15.65 1.46
CA ALA A 401 17.42 15.88 2.76
C ALA A 401 18.02 14.92 3.79
N THR A 402 18.54 15.45 4.89
CA THR A 402 18.86 14.65 6.06
C THR A 402 17.59 14.54 6.90
N ASN A 403 16.97 13.37 6.85
CA ASN A 403 15.72 13.07 7.52
C ASN A 403 15.98 12.29 8.80
N THR A 404 15.19 12.58 9.83
CA THR A 404 15.38 12.03 11.18
C THR A 404 14.06 11.47 11.68
N VAL A 405 14.10 10.27 12.29
CA VAL A 405 12.98 9.65 13.00
C VAL A 405 13.32 9.56 14.49
N PHE A 406 12.51 10.20 15.33
CA PHE A 406 12.64 10.17 16.78
C PHE A 406 11.90 8.98 17.38
N MET A 407 12.45 8.40 18.44
CA MET A 407 11.91 7.19 19.06
C MET A 407 12.23 7.13 20.56
N ASP A 408 12.12 8.27 21.24
CA ASP A 408 12.24 8.32 22.70
C ASP A 408 10.85 8.26 23.38
N ALA A 409 10.83 8.28 24.71
CA ALA A 409 9.60 8.25 25.48
C ALA A 409 8.65 9.44 25.23
N ALA A 410 9.16 10.62 24.88
CA ALA A 410 8.39 11.82 24.57
C ALA A 410 7.94 11.87 23.09
N GLN A 411 8.70 11.21 22.22
CA GLN A 411 8.48 11.13 20.77
C GLN A 411 8.41 9.66 20.31
N PRO A 412 7.41 8.88 20.79
CA PRO A 412 7.41 7.43 20.63
C PRO A 412 6.86 7.04 19.26
N SER A 413 7.68 7.13 18.21
CA SER A 413 7.30 6.66 16.87
C SER A 413 6.90 5.18 16.90
N HIS A 414 5.78 4.85 16.26
CA HIS A 414 5.23 3.49 16.25
C HIS A 414 4.35 3.23 15.03
N VAL A 415 4.22 1.96 14.68
CA VAL A 415 3.15 1.47 13.79
C VAL A 415 2.00 0.90 14.61
N VAL A 416 0.77 1.14 14.18
CA VAL A 416 -0.43 0.57 14.79
C VAL A 416 -0.88 -0.62 13.94
N LEU A 417 -0.84 -1.81 14.54
CA LEU A 417 -1.26 -3.05 13.90
C LEU A 417 -2.64 -3.48 14.42
N PRO A 418 -3.64 -3.69 13.55
CA PRO A 418 -4.95 -4.23 13.94
C PRO A 418 -4.86 -5.76 14.10
N ILE A 419 -4.51 -6.21 15.31
CA ILE A 419 -4.31 -7.63 15.62
C ILE A 419 -5.64 -8.30 15.93
N ILE A 420 -5.95 -9.41 15.25
CA ILE A 420 -7.14 -10.19 15.57
C ILE A 420 -6.82 -11.15 16.73
N PRO A 421 -7.58 -11.08 17.84
CA PRO A 421 -7.42 -12.04 18.94
C PRO A 421 -7.68 -13.46 18.45
N ARG A 422 -6.97 -14.44 19.01
CA ARG A 422 -7.31 -15.84 18.76
C ARG A 422 -8.73 -16.11 19.22
N ARG A 423 -9.58 -16.49 18.28
CA ARG A 423 -10.90 -17.05 18.58
C ARG A 423 -10.63 -18.48 19.04
N THR A 424 -10.82 -18.76 20.33
CA THR A 424 -10.89 -20.15 20.82
C THR A 424 -12.05 -20.82 20.11
N SER A 425 -11.75 -21.84 19.31
CA SER A 425 -12.74 -22.72 18.69
C SER A 425 -13.56 -23.47 19.73
#